data_AF-A0A3M1IRV2-F1
#
_entry.id   AF-A0A3M1IRV2-F1
#
_cell.length_a   1.000
_cell.length_b   1.000
_cell.length_c   1.000
_cell.angle_alpha   90.00
_cell.angle_beta   90.00
_cell.angle_gamma   90.00
#
_symmetry.space_group_name_H-M   'P 1'
#
loop_
_entity.id
_entity.type
_entity.pdbx_description
1 polymer ?
#
loop_
_entity_poly.entity_id
_entity_poly.type
_entity_poly.pdbx_seq_one_letter_code
_entity_poly.pdbx_strand_id
1 'polypeptide(L)'
;QRSTRLAYYPGADDRLGGFRAHAAHASEVPRGPAPACVINDVDDDDWFRHTEVFAPAMSTHEMDAPDAETYLVNAIDWANRELHGTLGANILIHPRTIRKIGKTRFEEIIAGFRYGTIAINGWSGLGFLLTACPWGAFPGHTLDDVQSGIGTVHNTFMLEDTERTVVTAPFRPFPRGLLSGQLTLLPRPPWFITNRRQDKVGRLLTRFRHRPGWLKLPRIFLNALLG
;
A
#
# COMPACT_ATOMS: atom_id res chain seq x y z
N GLN A 1 -19.20 -2.45 4.20
CA GLN A 1 -19.18 -0.98 3.93
C GLN A 1 -20.14 -0.71 2.77
N ARG A 2 -20.80 0.46 2.69
CA ARG A 2 -21.59 0.84 1.49
C ARG A 2 -20.79 1.85 0.67
N SER A 3 -20.33 1.44 -0.51
CA SER A 3 -19.57 2.24 -1.46
C SER A 3 -20.44 2.50 -2.69
N THR A 4 -20.49 3.74 -3.15
CA THR A 4 -21.13 4.13 -4.42
C THR A 4 -20.14 4.19 -5.58
N ARG A 5 -18.88 3.85 -5.35
CA ARG A 5 -17.83 3.86 -6.38
C ARG A 5 -17.84 2.52 -7.11
N LEU A 6 -18.49 2.51 -8.28
CA LEU A 6 -18.51 1.37 -9.20
C LEU A 6 -17.10 1.02 -9.71
N ALA A 7 -16.98 -0.13 -10.38
CA ALA A 7 -15.77 -0.50 -11.08
C ALA A 7 -15.39 0.59 -12.10
N TYR A 8 -14.12 0.99 -12.08
CA TYR A 8 -13.62 2.08 -12.93
C TYR A 8 -13.13 1.59 -14.30
N TYR A 9 -12.49 0.41 -14.33
CA TYR A 9 -11.84 -0.09 -15.55
C TYR A 9 -12.84 -0.83 -16.46
N PRO A 10 -12.79 -0.59 -17.79
CA PRO A 10 -13.54 -1.40 -18.75
C PRO A 10 -13.22 -2.88 -18.62
N GLY A 11 -14.23 -3.76 -18.69
CA GLY A 11 -14.07 -5.21 -18.53
C GLY A 11 -13.83 -5.68 -17.08
N ALA A 12 -14.04 -4.82 -16.07
CA ALA A 12 -13.87 -5.22 -14.67
C ALA A 12 -14.78 -6.39 -14.28
N ASP A 13 -16.03 -6.41 -14.74
CA ASP A 13 -16.97 -7.49 -14.44
C ASP A 13 -16.51 -8.82 -15.04
N ASP A 14 -16.01 -8.82 -16.29
CA ASP A 14 -15.46 -10.01 -16.94
C ASP A 14 -14.22 -10.53 -16.20
N ARG A 15 -13.31 -9.63 -15.80
CA ARG A 15 -12.12 -10.03 -15.01
C ARG A 15 -12.49 -10.58 -13.63
N LEU A 16 -13.51 -10.01 -12.98
CA LEU A 16 -14.05 -10.56 -11.73
C LEU A 16 -14.74 -11.91 -11.95
N GLY A 17 -15.35 -12.13 -13.11
CA GLY A 17 -15.89 -13.44 -13.52
C GLY A 17 -14.78 -14.47 -13.69
N GLY A 18 -13.72 -14.12 -14.43
CA GLY A 18 -12.53 -14.97 -14.59
C GLY A 18 -11.87 -15.30 -13.27
N PHE A 19 -11.65 -14.30 -12.40
CA PHE A 19 -11.09 -14.50 -11.07
C PHE A 19 -11.89 -15.50 -10.23
N ARG A 20 -13.22 -15.45 -10.28
CA ARG A 20 -14.09 -16.44 -9.61
C ARG A 20 -13.99 -17.83 -10.21
N ALA A 21 -13.82 -17.94 -11.53
CA ALA A 21 -13.76 -19.22 -12.22
C ALA A 21 -12.49 -20.01 -11.87
N HIS A 22 -11.39 -19.33 -11.56
CA HIS A 22 -10.14 -19.95 -11.10
C HIS A 22 -10.17 -20.33 -9.60
N ALA A 23 -11.05 -19.72 -8.80
CA ALA A 23 -11.06 -19.96 -7.36
C ALA A 23 -11.79 -21.27 -7.04
N ALA A 24 -11.16 -22.15 -6.25
CA ALA A 24 -11.85 -23.30 -5.67
C ALA A 24 -12.88 -22.80 -4.65
N HIS A 25 -12.48 -21.83 -3.83
CA HIS A 25 -13.35 -21.16 -2.88
C HIS A 25 -13.12 -19.65 -2.87
N ALA A 26 -14.16 -18.90 -3.23
CA ALA A 26 -14.16 -17.45 -3.15
C ALA A 26 -15.09 -16.95 -2.03
N SER A 27 -14.57 -16.06 -1.20
CA SER A 27 -15.37 -15.26 -0.27
C SER A 27 -15.62 -13.88 -0.86
N GLU A 28 -16.75 -13.26 -0.50
CA GLU A 28 -17.11 -11.93 -0.98
C GLU A 28 -17.33 -10.96 0.17
N VAL A 29 -16.70 -9.79 0.07
CA VAL A 29 -16.96 -8.68 0.98
C VAL A 29 -17.93 -7.71 0.30
N PRO A 30 -19.20 -7.63 0.74
CA PRO A 30 -20.20 -6.79 0.11
C PRO A 30 -19.88 -5.30 0.32
N ARG A 31 -20.04 -4.55 -0.78
CA ARG A 31 -19.70 -3.12 -0.86
C ARG A 31 -20.90 -2.21 -1.16
N GLY A 32 -22.13 -2.66 -0.88
CA GLY A 32 -23.34 -1.91 -1.21
C GLY A 32 -23.64 -1.98 -2.72
N PRO A 33 -23.91 -0.86 -3.42
CA PRO A 33 -24.19 -0.89 -4.86
C PRO A 33 -22.93 -1.08 -5.73
N ALA A 34 -21.72 -0.94 -5.17
CA ALA A 34 -20.48 -1.25 -5.88
C ALA A 34 -20.21 -2.77 -5.93
N PRO A 35 -19.45 -3.26 -6.93
CA PRO A 35 -19.03 -4.65 -6.97
C PRO A 35 -18.39 -5.10 -5.65
N ALA A 36 -18.75 -6.30 -5.20
CA ALA A 36 -18.15 -6.91 -4.03
C ALA A 36 -16.64 -7.10 -4.23
N CYS A 37 -15.88 -7.08 -3.14
CA CYS A 37 -14.49 -7.54 -3.22
C CYS A 37 -14.47 -9.06 -3.18
N VAL A 38 -13.90 -9.70 -4.19
CA VAL A 38 -13.74 -11.16 -4.23
C VAL A 38 -12.39 -11.51 -3.62
N ILE A 39 -12.36 -12.51 -2.74
CA ILE A 39 -11.15 -12.95 -2.04
C ILE A 39 -11.04 -14.46 -2.14
N ASN A 40 -9.88 -14.98 -2.55
CA ASN A 40 -9.59 -16.40 -2.66
C ASN A 40 -8.23 -16.75 -2.03
N ASP A 41 -7.90 -18.03 -1.98
CA ASP A 41 -6.55 -18.50 -1.68
C ASP A 41 -5.69 -18.48 -2.95
N VAL A 42 -4.48 -17.92 -2.87
CA VAL A 42 -3.53 -17.89 -3.99
C VAL A 42 -3.16 -19.30 -4.47
N ASP A 43 -3.24 -20.29 -3.58
CA ASP A 43 -2.88 -21.68 -3.87
C ASP A 43 -3.99 -22.45 -4.61
N ASP A 44 -5.17 -21.85 -4.80
CA ASP A 44 -6.26 -22.44 -5.59
C ASP A 44 -5.87 -22.63 -7.07
N ASP A 45 -5.08 -21.72 -7.64
CA ASP A 45 -4.61 -21.74 -9.04
C ASP A 45 -3.36 -20.87 -9.22
N ASP A 46 -2.37 -21.35 -9.98
CA ASP A 46 -1.14 -20.62 -10.31
C ASP A 46 -1.42 -19.27 -11.00
N TRP A 47 -2.55 -19.17 -11.72
CA TRP A 47 -3.01 -17.97 -12.39
C TRP A 47 -3.05 -16.73 -11.48
N PHE A 48 -3.37 -16.89 -10.19
CA PHE A 48 -3.46 -15.79 -9.22
C PHE A 48 -2.13 -15.09 -8.95
N ARG A 49 -1.00 -15.78 -9.14
CA ARG A 49 0.34 -15.21 -8.96
C ARG A 49 0.82 -14.42 -10.16
N HIS A 50 0.24 -14.67 -11.34
CA HIS A 50 0.72 -14.14 -12.62
C HIS A 50 -0.24 -13.18 -13.31
N THR A 51 -1.48 -13.04 -12.84
CA THR A 51 -2.49 -12.21 -13.51
C THR A 51 -3.00 -11.07 -12.63
N GLU A 52 -2.75 -9.83 -13.08
CA GLU A 52 -3.31 -8.65 -12.42
C GLU A 52 -4.78 -8.45 -12.79
N VAL A 53 -5.65 -8.39 -11.76
CA VAL A 53 -7.06 -8.08 -11.92
C VAL A 53 -7.31 -6.62 -11.53
N PHE A 54 -7.48 -5.76 -12.53
CA PHE A 54 -7.89 -4.36 -12.37
C PHE A 54 -9.36 -4.20 -11.95
N ALA A 55 -9.75 -4.86 -10.86
CA ALA A 55 -11.07 -4.81 -10.25
C ALA A 55 -10.96 -5.11 -8.73
N PRO A 56 -12.05 -5.04 -7.94
CA PRO A 56 -12.04 -5.38 -6.52
C PRO A 56 -11.82 -6.89 -6.27
N ALA A 57 -10.58 -7.37 -6.42
CA ALA A 57 -10.18 -8.74 -6.14
C ALA A 57 -8.86 -8.76 -5.35
N MET A 58 -8.67 -9.76 -4.50
CA MET A 58 -7.37 -10.04 -3.88
C MET A 58 -7.23 -11.53 -3.58
N SER A 59 -6.01 -12.06 -3.66
CA SER A 59 -5.69 -13.40 -3.18
C SER A 59 -4.98 -13.30 -1.82
N THR A 60 -5.23 -14.27 -0.95
CA THR A 60 -4.54 -14.43 0.33
C THR A 60 -3.58 -15.61 0.27
N HIS A 61 -2.48 -15.50 1.00
CA HIS A 61 -1.54 -16.60 1.22
C HIS A 61 -1.20 -16.62 2.70
N GLU A 62 -1.36 -17.76 3.34
CA GLU A 62 -1.00 -17.96 4.75
C GLU A 62 0.27 -18.79 4.83
N MET A 63 1.18 -18.39 5.71
CA MET A 63 2.47 -19.06 5.89
C MET A 63 2.71 -19.26 7.37
N ASP A 64 3.22 -20.44 7.74
CA ASP A 64 3.69 -20.69 9.09
C ASP A 64 5.13 -20.21 9.26
N ALA A 65 5.42 -19.66 10.44
CA ALA A 65 6.78 -19.32 10.83
C ALA A 65 6.92 -19.37 12.36
N PRO A 66 8.10 -19.75 12.89
CA PRO A 66 8.34 -19.85 14.33
C PRO A 66 8.29 -18.50 15.05
N ASP A 67 8.56 -17.41 14.33
CA ASP A 67 8.57 -16.06 14.88
C ASP A 67 8.31 -15.01 13.77
N ALA A 68 8.15 -13.75 14.19
CA ALA A 68 7.80 -12.65 13.29
C ALA A 68 8.94 -12.20 12.36
N GLU A 69 10.21 -12.41 12.74
CA GLU A 69 11.34 -12.12 11.86
C GLU A 69 11.37 -13.14 10.73
N THR A 70 11.31 -14.43 11.09
CA THR A 70 11.28 -15.54 10.13
C THR A 70 10.08 -15.42 9.19
N TYR A 71 8.90 -15.06 9.72
CA TYR A 71 7.72 -14.79 8.89
C TYR A 71 7.98 -13.69 7.86
N LEU A 72 8.53 -12.55 8.31
CA LEU A 72 8.75 -11.40 7.43
C LEU A 72 9.78 -11.72 6.33
N VAL A 73 10.85 -12.43 6.68
CA VAL A 73 11.86 -12.90 5.71
C VAL A 73 11.21 -13.83 4.68
N ASN A 74 10.49 -14.86 5.14
CA ASN A 74 9.83 -15.83 4.27
C ASN A 74 8.80 -15.18 3.34
N ALA A 75 8.00 -14.23 3.85
CA ALA A 75 7.00 -13.53 3.05
C ALA A 75 7.63 -12.64 1.98
N ILE A 76 8.72 -11.92 2.31
CA ILE A 76 9.47 -11.11 1.34
C ILE A 76 10.09 -12.02 0.27
N ASP A 77 10.69 -13.13 0.68
CA ASP A 77 11.31 -14.10 -0.19
C ASP A 77 10.31 -14.76 -1.14
N TRP A 78 9.13 -15.12 -0.64
CA TRP A 78 8.04 -15.65 -1.44
C TRP A 78 7.54 -14.60 -2.44
N ALA A 79 7.23 -13.39 -1.98
CA ALA A 79 6.77 -12.30 -2.85
C ALA A 79 7.78 -11.99 -3.97
N ASN A 80 9.08 -11.97 -3.64
CA ASN A 80 10.16 -11.71 -4.57
C ASN A 80 10.34 -12.79 -5.67
N ARG A 81 9.86 -14.02 -5.45
CA ARG A 81 10.08 -15.17 -6.35
C ARG A 81 8.81 -15.60 -7.07
N GLU A 82 7.68 -15.56 -6.37
CA GLU A 82 6.44 -16.17 -6.81
C GLU A 82 5.48 -15.17 -7.44
N LEU A 83 5.53 -13.90 -7.06
CA LEU A 83 4.57 -12.90 -7.55
C LEU A 83 5.07 -12.17 -8.80
N HIS A 84 4.21 -12.05 -9.80
CA HIS A 84 4.43 -11.18 -10.94
C HIS A 84 4.22 -9.70 -10.55
N GLY A 85 5.19 -8.84 -10.88
CA GLY A 85 5.12 -7.42 -10.63
C GLY A 85 5.76 -6.98 -9.31
N THR A 86 6.39 -5.81 -9.35
CA THR A 86 7.26 -5.26 -8.30
C THR A 86 7.01 -3.77 -8.05
N LEU A 87 5.82 -3.24 -8.39
CA LEU A 87 5.55 -1.80 -8.30
C LEU A 87 5.54 -1.30 -6.85
N GLY A 88 4.70 -1.91 -6.02
CA GLY A 88 4.54 -1.44 -4.65
C GLY A 88 4.07 -2.52 -3.68
N ALA A 89 4.58 -2.46 -2.45
CA ALA A 89 4.27 -3.39 -1.38
C ALA A 89 3.92 -2.66 -0.09
N ASN A 90 3.11 -3.30 0.76
CA ASN A 90 2.73 -2.78 2.07
C ASN A 90 3.08 -3.80 3.14
N ILE A 91 3.76 -3.36 4.20
CA ILE A 91 4.06 -4.19 5.38
C ILE A 91 3.34 -3.57 6.57
N LEU A 92 2.42 -4.33 7.17
CA LEU A 92 1.76 -3.94 8.41
C LEU A 92 2.45 -4.63 9.59
N ILE A 93 3.18 -3.87 10.40
CA ILE A 93 4.01 -4.40 11.48
C ILE A 93 3.98 -3.52 12.72
N HIS A 94 3.75 -4.14 13.89
CA HIS A 94 3.67 -3.43 15.16
C HIS A 94 5.06 -2.90 15.59
N PRO A 95 5.18 -1.69 16.18
CA PRO A 95 6.46 -1.14 16.62
C PRO A 95 7.20 -2.00 17.65
N ARG A 96 6.48 -2.75 18.49
CA ARG A 96 7.10 -3.73 19.40
C ARG A 96 7.80 -4.87 18.65
N THR A 97 7.23 -5.31 17.53
CA THR A 97 7.83 -6.36 16.69
C THR A 97 9.10 -5.84 16.04
N ILE A 98 9.08 -4.63 15.46
CA ILE A 98 10.30 -3.98 14.93
C ILE A 98 11.38 -3.88 16.00
N ARG A 99 11.03 -3.50 17.25
CA ARG A 99 11.99 -3.46 18.36
C ARG A 99 12.56 -4.81 18.76
N LYS A 100 11.78 -5.90 18.63
CA LYS A 100 12.25 -7.27 18.89
C LYS A 100 13.21 -7.76 17.81
N ILE A 101 12.91 -7.48 16.54
CA ILE A 101 13.79 -7.78 15.40
C ILE A 101 15.09 -6.96 15.50
N GLY A 102 14.97 -5.71 15.95
CA GLY A 102 16.06 -4.74 15.97
C GLY A 102 16.05 -3.89 14.70
N LYS A 103 16.37 -2.61 14.84
CA LYS A 103 16.23 -1.63 13.75
C LYS A 103 17.11 -1.97 12.54
N THR A 104 18.41 -2.24 12.79
CA THR A 104 19.37 -2.59 11.73
C THR A 104 18.93 -3.85 10.99
N ARG A 105 18.56 -4.90 11.72
CA ARG A 105 18.09 -6.15 11.13
C ARG A 105 16.81 -5.97 10.33
N PHE A 106 15.87 -5.16 10.83
CA PHE A 106 14.67 -4.82 10.09
C PHE A 106 15.00 -4.08 8.79
N GLU A 107 15.92 -3.11 8.81
CA GLU A 107 16.36 -2.39 7.60
C GLU A 107 17.05 -3.33 6.58
N GLU A 108 17.86 -4.29 7.03
CA GLU A 108 18.45 -5.33 6.17
C GLU A 108 17.39 -6.20 5.50
N ILE A 109 16.37 -6.63 6.26
CA ILE A 109 15.26 -7.43 5.73
C ILE A 109 14.49 -6.63 4.66
N ILE A 110 14.19 -5.35 4.93
CA ILE A 110 13.52 -4.48 3.96
C ILE A 110 14.40 -4.23 2.72
N ALA A 111 15.72 -4.14 2.86
CA ALA A 111 16.65 -4.04 1.75
C ALA A 111 16.66 -5.31 0.85
N GLY A 112 16.20 -6.45 1.34
CA GLY A 112 15.95 -7.64 0.52
C GLY A 112 14.67 -7.59 -0.32
N PHE A 113 13.74 -6.68 -0.03
CA PHE A 113 12.42 -6.68 -0.66
C PHE A 113 12.42 -5.92 -2.01
N ARG A 114 12.35 -6.66 -3.13
CA ARG A 114 12.56 -6.15 -4.48
C ARG A 114 11.29 -5.51 -5.07
N TYR A 115 10.77 -4.50 -4.38
CA TYR A 115 9.64 -3.68 -4.82
C TYR A 115 10.06 -2.22 -4.86
N GLY A 116 9.67 -1.50 -5.92
CA GLY A 116 10.12 -0.13 -6.14
C GLY A 116 9.52 0.89 -5.17
N THR A 117 8.36 0.60 -4.55
CA THR A 117 7.86 1.38 -3.41
C THR A 117 7.34 0.49 -2.28
N ILE A 118 7.95 0.59 -1.11
CA ILE A 118 7.56 -0.17 0.09
C ILE A 118 6.95 0.79 1.10
N ALA A 119 5.74 0.51 1.56
CA ALA A 119 5.14 1.23 2.68
C ALA A 119 5.14 0.40 3.96
N ILE A 120 5.77 0.90 5.01
CA ILE A 120 5.69 0.35 6.36
C ILE A 120 4.55 1.04 7.10
N ASN A 121 3.52 0.28 7.49
CA ASN A 121 2.31 0.75 8.15
C ASN A 121 1.54 1.85 7.39
N GLY A 122 1.73 1.92 6.08
CA GLY A 122 1.15 2.93 5.21
C GLY A 122 0.54 2.30 3.97
N TRP A 123 0.09 3.17 3.07
CA TRP A 123 -0.29 2.78 1.72
C TRP A 123 0.84 3.16 0.77
N SER A 124 1.35 2.21 -0.01
CA SER A 124 2.43 2.41 -0.98
C SER A 124 2.14 3.54 -1.94
N GLY A 125 0.87 3.75 -2.33
CA GLY A 125 0.46 4.89 -3.17
C GLY A 125 0.81 6.28 -2.60
N LEU A 126 1.16 6.39 -1.31
CA LEU A 126 1.76 7.62 -0.78
C LEU A 126 3.10 7.96 -1.42
N GLY A 127 3.90 6.96 -1.81
CA GLY A 127 5.14 7.18 -2.55
C GLY A 127 4.89 7.88 -3.89
N PHE A 128 3.82 7.50 -4.60
CA PHE A 128 3.39 8.20 -5.80
C PHE A 128 3.02 9.67 -5.53
N LEU A 129 2.38 9.97 -4.39
CA LEU A 129 2.02 11.35 -4.05
C LEU A 129 3.21 12.22 -3.63
N LEU A 130 4.36 11.61 -3.32
CA LEU A 130 5.60 12.28 -2.95
C LEU A 130 6.47 12.42 -4.20
N THR A 131 6.27 13.47 -4.99
CA THR A 131 7.01 13.70 -6.26
C THR A 131 8.53 13.78 -6.10
N ALA A 132 9.03 13.98 -4.87
CA ALA A 132 10.45 13.91 -4.56
C ALA A 132 11.02 12.49 -4.63
N CYS A 133 10.19 11.47 -4.38
CA CYS A 133 10.57 10.08 -4.41
C CYS A 133 10.36 9.50 -5.82
N PRO A 134 11.26 8.61 -6.30
CA PRO A 134 10.99 7.82 -7.50
C PRO A 134 9.80 6.88 -7.28
N TRP A 135 8.98 6.73 -8.32
CA TRP A 135 7.90 5.74 -8.38
C TRP A 135 8.05 4.89 -9.65
N GLY A 136 8.26 3.60 -9.48
CA GLY A 136 8.45 2.65 -10.57
C GLY A 136 8.63 1.24 -10.02
N ALA A 137 8.85 0.28 -10.91
CA ALA A 137 9.22 -1.08 -10.53
C ALA A 137 10.61 -1.11 -9.89
N PHE A 138 10.91 -2.18 -9.15
CA PHE A 138 12.29 -2.47 -8.78
C PHE A 138 13.14 -2.70 -10.05
N PRO A 139 14.39 -2.21 -10.12
CA PRO A 139 15.23 -2.38 -11.30
C PRO A 139 15.48 -3.85 -11.66
N GLY A 140 15.44 -4.19 -12.96
CA GLY A 140 15.78 -5.53 -13.46
C GLY A 140 14.90 -6.05 -14.60
N HIS A 141 13.73 -5.45 -14.82
CA HIS A 141 12.80 -5.85 -15.89
C HIS A 141 13.34 -5.57 -17.29
N THR A 142 12.92 -6.38 -18.26
CA THR A 142 13.35 -6.30 -19.66
C THR A 142 12.18 -5.93 -20.57
N LEU A 143 12.43 -5.66 -21.85
CA LEU A 143 11.35 -5.40 -22.80
C LEU A 143 10.46 -6.64 -23.05
N ASP A 144 11.03 -7.83 -22.90
CA ASP A 144 10.31 -9.10 -23.06
C ASP A 144 9.54 -9.49 -21.78
N ASP A 145 9.97 -8.98 -20.62
CA ASP A 145 9.31 -9.17 -19.32
C ASP A 145 9.28 -7.83 -18.55
N VAL A 146 8.32 -6.98 -18.90
CA VAL A 146 8.21 -5.61 -18.36
C VAL A 146 7.64 -5.60 -16.94
N GLN A 147 6.80 -6.58 -16.60
CA GLN A 147 6.04 -6.67 -15.36
C GLN A 147 5.38 -5.35 -14.92
N SER A 148 6.01 -4.62 -13.98
CA SER A 148 5.53 -3.36 -13.42
C SER A 148 6.11 -2.10 -14.10
N GLY A 149 6.84 -2.25 -15.21
CA GLY A 149 7.44 -1.16 -15.97
C GLY A 149 8.96 -1.12 -15.89
N ILE A 150 9.57 -0.32 -16.78
CA ILE A 150 11.02 -0.02 -16.79
C ILE A 150 11.21 1.48 -16.55
N GLY A 151 12.07 1.81 -15.58
CA GLY A 151 12.33 3.18 -15.15
C GLY A 151 11.34 3.69 -14.08
N THR A 152 11.38 4.99 -13.83
CA THR A 152 10.59 5.63 -12.76
C THR A 152 9.98 6.93 -13.25
N VAL A 153 8.79 7.26 -12.74
CA VAL A 153 8.27 8.63 -12.75
C VAL A 153 8.65 9.34 -11.44
N HIS A 154 8.47 10.65 -11.39
CA HIS A 154 8.86 11.51 -10.26
C HIS A 154 10.38 11.64 -10.09
N ASN A 155 10.92 11.49 -8.87
CA ASN A 155 12.35 11.72 -8.58
C ASN A 155 12.83 13.16 -8.85
N THR A 156 12.19 14.18 -8.25
CA THR A 156 12.59 15.59 -8.48
C THR A 156 14.03 15.91 -8.07
N PHE A 157 14.67 15.06 -7.25
CA PHE A 157 16.07 15.21 -6.89
C PHE A 157 17.05 14.59 -7.89
N MET A 158 16.55 13.89 -8.92
CA MET A 158 17.35 13.23 -9.96
C MET A 158 18.40 12.29 -9.35
N LEU A 159 18.02 11.55 -8.31
CA LEU A 159 18.90 10.55 -7.73
C LEU A 159 19.14 9.45 -8.76
N GLU A 160 20.40 9.08 -8.95
CA GLU A 160 20.82 7.98 -9.82
C GLU A 160 20.73 6.63 -9.08
N ASP A 161 20.65 5.55 -9.85
CA ASP A 161 20.68 4.16 -9.36
C ASP A 161 19.70 3.87 -8.21
N THR A 162 18.52 4.52 -8.21
CA THR A 162 17.52 4.28 -7.18
C THR A 162 16.85 2.93 -7.37
N GLU A 163 16.97 2.06 -6.37
CA GLU A 163 16.27 0.78 -6.38
C GLU A 163 14.83 0.87 -5.89
N ARG A 164 14.59 1.70 -4.85
CA ARG A 164 13.29 1.76 -4.18
C ARG A 164 13.08 3.02 -3.34
N THR A 165 11.81 3.30 -3.07
CA THR A 165 11.34 4.25 -2.06
C THR A 165 10.74 3.51 -0.87
N VAL A 166 11.17 3.83 0.36
CA VAL A 166 10.53 3.31 1.59
C VAL A 166 9.76 4.43 2.30
N VAL A 167 8.44 4.31 2.38
CA VAL A 167 7.57 5.25 3.11
C VAL A 167 7.15 4.62 4.42
N THR A 168 7.47 5.27 5.55
CA THR A 168 7.06 4.78 6.87
C THR A 168 5.98 5.68 7.48
N ALA A 169 4.90 5.05 7.95
CA ALA A 169 3.84 5.71 8.69
C ALA A 169 3.67 5.10 10.10
N PRO A 170 2.95 5.80 11.00
CA PRO A 170 2.58 5.22 12.28
C PRO A 170 1.65 4.02 12.14
N PHE A 171 1.78 3.01 13.01
CA PHE A 171 0.91 1.83 13.04
C PHE A 171 -0.53 2.21 13.41
N ARG A 172 -0.68 3.26 14.23
CA ARG A 172 -1.99 3.84 14.58
C ARG A 172 -1.92 5.36 14.51
N PRO A 173 -2.98 6.02 14.01
CA PRO A 173 -3.04 7.48 14.00
C PRO A 173 -3.08 8.04 15.43
N PHE A 174 -2.70 9.31 15.58
CA PHE A 174 -2.85 10.04 16.85
C PHE A 174 -4.33 10.09 17.29
N PRO A 175 -4.63 9.97 18.60
CA PRO A 175 -3.71 9.75 19.73
C PRO A 175 -3.39 8.27 20.01
N ARG A 176 -4.01 7.32 19.30
CA ARG A 176 -3.84 5.88 19.56
C ARG A 176 -2.41 5.37 19.32
N GLY A 177 -1.63 6.08 18.51
CA GLY A 177 -0.20 5.83 18.31
C GLY A 177 0.63 5.90 19.61
N LEU A 178 0.23 6.73 20.58
CA LEU A 178 0.92 6.83 21.88
C LEU A 178 0.95 5.49 22.62
N LEU A 179 -0.14 4.74 22.57
CA LEU A 179 -0.23 3.39 23.18
C LEU A 179 0.71 2.37 22.52
N SER A 180 1.17 2.66 21.30
CA SER A 180 2.10 1.83 20.54
C SER A 180 3.56 2.32 20.66
N GLY A 181 3.79 3.37 21.47
CA GLY A 181 5.09 4.03 21.66
C GLY A 181 5.49 4.94 20.50
N GLN A 182 4.53 5.43 19.70
CA GLN A 182 4.80 6.30 18.55
C GLN A 182 4.47 7.76 18.90
N LEU A 183 5.49 8.62 18.89
CA LEU A 183 5.39 10.06 19.17
C LEU A 183 5.10 10.85 17.88
N THR A 184 3.99 10.53 17.23
CA THR A 184 3.51 11.20 16.02
C THR A 184 2.28 12.04 16.32
N LEU A 185 2.23 13.25 15.76
CA LEU A 185 1.02 14.08 15.74
C LEU A 185 0.20 13.85 14.47
N LEU A 186 0.51 12.82 13.68
CA LEU A 186 -0.23 12.52 12.46
C LEU A 186 -1.68 12.13 12.83
N PRO A 187 -2.67 13.00 12.53
CA PRO A 187 -4.07 12.67 12.79
C PRO A 187 -4.52 11.61 11.79
N ARG A 188 -5.79 11.17 11.86
CA ARG A 188 -6.33 10.18 10.93
C ARG A 188 -6.10 10.65 9.49
N PRO A 189 -5.30 9.94 8.68
CA PRO A 189 -4.91 10.49 7.39
C PRO A 189 -6.10 10.67 6.44
N PRO A 190 -6.07 11.68 5.54
CA PRO A 190 -7.17 11.94 4.61
C PRO A 190 -7.34 10.85 3.55
N TRP A 191 -6.35 9.99 3.32
CA TRP A 191 -6.48 8.83 2.43
C TRP A 191 -7.17 7.63 3.08
N PHE A 192 -7.42 7.65 4.39
CA PHE A 192 -8.15 6.57 5.06
C PHE A 192 -9.63 6.69 4.70
N ILE A 193 -10.22 5.64 4.11
CA ILE A 193 -11.66 5.59 3.75
C ILE A 193 -12.62 5.91 4.91
N THR A 194 -12.13 5.76 6.15
CA THR A 194 -12.88 6.06 7.37
C THR A 194 -12.79 7.52 7.85
N ASN A 195 -11.94 8.35 7.22
CA ASN A 195 -11.86 9.77 7.52
C ASN A 195 -13.11 10.45 6.96
N ARG A 196 -13.91 11.14 7.80
CA ARG A 196 -15.18 11.75 7.37
C ARG A 196 -15.03 13.17 6.81
N ARG A 197 -13.81 13.69 6.76
CA ARG A 197 -13.48 15.08 6.42
C ARG A 197 -12.52 15.17 5.24
N GLN A 198 -12.37 14.10 4.45
CA GLN A 198 -11.43 14.03 3.32
C GLN A 198 -11.63 15.19 2.33
N ASP A 199 -12.88 15.51 2.00
CA ASP A 199 -13.28 16.61 1.11
C ASP A 199 -12.80 17.97 1.64
N LYS A 200 -12.98 18.21 2.95
CA LYS A 200 -12.60 19.46 3.61
C LYS A 200 -11.09 19.57 3.73
N VAL A 201 -10.44 18.49 4.18
CA VAL A 201 -8.98 18.43 4.35
C VAL A 201 -8.30 18.61 2.99
N GLY A 202 -8.74 17.89 1.96
CA GLY A 202 -8.23 18.03 0.59
C GLY A 202 -8.32 19.47 0.09
N ARG A 203 -9.51 20.08 0.13
CA ARG A 203 -9.70 21.48 -0.29
C ARG A 203 -8.81 22.47 0.47
N LEU A 204 -8.67 22.29 1.79
CA LEU A 204 -7.83 23.17 2.61
C LEU A 204 -6.35 23.01 2.29
N LEU A 205 -5.87 21.77 2.11
CA LEU A 205 -4.49 21.47 1.72
C LEU A 205 -4.18 22.03 0.34
N THR A 206 -5.08 21.89 -0.64
CA THR A 206 -4.92 22.50 -1.98
C THR A 206 -4.78 24.02 -1.89
N ARG A 207 -5.65 24.70 -1.12
CA ARG A 207 -5.57 26.16 -0.92
C ARG A 207 -4.32 26.61 -0.16
N PHE A 208 -3.77 25.75 0.70
CA PHE A 208 -2.52 26.01 1.41
C PHE A 208 -1.33 25.85 0.47
N ARG A 209 -1.27 24.79 -0.34
CA ARG A 209 -0.20 24.61 -1.34
C ARG A 209 -0.20 25.71 -2.40
N HIS A 210 -1.37 26.18 -2.84
CA HIS A 210 -1.47 27.30 -3.79
C HIS A 210 -0.94 28.63 -3.21
N ARG A 211 -1.25 28.94 -1.95
CA ARG A 211 -0.75 30.16 -1.27
C ARG A 211 -0.55 29.87 0.22
N PRO A 212 0.66 29.49 0.65
CA PRO A 212 0.93 29.15 2.04
C PRO A 212 0.62 30.31 2.99
N GLY A 213 0.27 30.00 4.24
CA GLY A 213 0.03 31.02 5.26
C GLY A 213 -0.34 30.42 6.61
N TRP A 214 0.28 30.92 7.68
CA TRP A 214 0.12 30.42 9.04
C TRP A 214 -1.34 30.41 9.51
N LEU A 215 -2.12 31.42 9.13
CA LEU A 215 -3.55 31.53 9.48
C LEU A 215 -4.43 30.42 8.88
N LYS A 216 -3.94 29.67 7.88
CA LYS A 216 -4.68 28.53 7.29
C LYS A 216 -4.47 27.22 8.09
N LEU A 217 -3.37 27.11 8.84
CA LEU A 217 -3.00 25.88 9.55
C LEU A 217 -3.99 25.45 10.63
N PRO A 218 -4.53 26.34 11.50
CA PRO A 218 -5.47 25.91 12.54
C PRO A 218 -6.70 25.21 11.98
N ARG A 219 -7.25 25.72 10.86
CA ARG A 219 -8.42 25.13 10.21
C ARG A 219 -8.13 23.78 9.57
N ILE A 220 -6.93 23.60 9.01
CA ILE A 220 -6.45 22.31 8.47
C ILE A 220 -6.36 21.31 9.62
N PHE A 221 -5.67 21.67 10.69
CA PHE A 221 -5.45 20.80 11.84
C PHE A 221 -6.75 20.37 12.51
N LEU A 222 -7.68 21.31 12.74
CA LEU A 222 -9.00 21.00 13.29
C LEU A 222 -9.77 19.99 12.44
N ASN A 223 -9.81 20.16 11.11
CA ASN A 223 -10.51 19.21 10.24
C ASN A 223 -9.80 17.87 10.13
N ALA A 224 -8.47 17.85 10.23
CA ALA A 224 -7.68 16.62 10.23
C ALA A 224 -7.91 15.80 11.51
N LEU A 225 -8.03 16.44 12.68
CA LEU A 225 -8.37 15.78 13.95
C LEU A 225 -9.81 15.26 14.00
N LEU A 226 -10.76 16.00 13.40
CA LEU A 226 -12.18 15.63 13.36
C LEU A 226 -12.52 14.57 12.29
N GLY A 227 -11.56 14.19 11.45
CA GLY A 227 -11.71 13.20 10.39
C GLY A 227 -11.66 11.78 10.90
#